data_AF-A0AAU6Q704-F1
#
_entry.id   AF-A0AAU6Q704-F1
#
_cell.length_a   1.000
_cell.length_b   1.000
_cell.length_c   1.000
_cell.angle_alpha   90.00
_cell.angle_beta   90.00
_cell.angle_gamma   90.00
#
_symmetry.space_group_name_H-M   'P 1'
#
loop_
_entity.id
_entity.type
_entity.pdbx_description
1 polymer ?
#
loop_
_entity_poly.entity_id
_entity_poly.type
_entity_poly.pdbx_seq_one_letter_code
_entity_poly.pdbx_strand_id
1 'polypeptide(L)'
;MKKAMLLLTALLGTASAAPVTVTLLHTDDLHGHLEPSKVGENTYGGYSRQTTLVRQFTASDPNPLVLSGGDTFQGTLFYTLYQGLADVLFMNYQGYQAMAVGNHEFDNGPAALARFAQKAKFPVLAANIDVSAEPLLKDLVKPYVVLSIGGEKVGVIGAVTPDLPELSSPGPNVKMLELMTALRNSAEQLRDQGVNKVVLVSHLGYTVEQQVAAAVPGIDVIVGGHSHTLLGTFDNKDFPKSEGPYPTIVQNPDGNKTLLVAAWEWGKVLGRLKVTFDDAGAVTAWEGNPIPVSQDIPEDDTTRRMIQTLAVPIANLRQQVVATAASPLNGAREVVRRRESTMANVLADAALLAGQNAGAELALVNGGGVRASIDQGPVTFEEAITVQPFGNTLTIITLTGAQIKAALEHGVATWDQNKGQFLHVSRGMSYSFDLSKPAGSRVTAVTLNGQPLDDARSYKVATNNFTAAGGDGFTMFKEAPKLETGILDVDVLVNYLKANPTLSAQPEGRIVIQNEPTK
;
A
#
# COMPACT_ATOMS: atom_id res chain seq x y z
N MET A 1 -19.75 71.79 44.85
CA MET A 1 -19.50 70.38 45.25
C MET A 1 -19.37 69.55 43.97
N LYS A 2 -18.17 69.04 43.68
CA LYS A 2 -17.82 68.38 42.41
C LYS A 2 -18.36 66.95 42.39
N LYS A 3 -19.05 66.57 41.31
CA LYS A 3 -19.51 65.21 41.01
C LYS A 3 -18.28 64.35 40.64
N ALA A 4 -18.05 63.26 41.36
CA ALA A 4 -17.08 62.23 41.00
C ALA A 4 -17.80 61.15 40.17
N MET A 5 -17.41 61.02 38.91
CA MET A 5 -17.87 59.99 37.99
C MET A 5 -16.84 58.85 38.04
N LEU A 6 -17.23 57.71 38.61
CA LEU A 6 -16.39 56.52 38.69
C LEU A 6 -16.46 55.79 37.34
N LEU A 7 -15.43 55.93 36.51
CA LEU A 7 -15.25 55.10 35.31
C LEU A 7 -14.78 53.72 35.76
N LEU A 8 -15.61 52.69 35.55
CA LEU A 8 -15.22 51.29 35.70
C LEU A 8 -14.64 50.82 34.36
N THR A 9 -13.31 50.86 34.23
CA THR A 9 -12.60 50.31 33.07
C THR A 9 -12.62 48.79 33.17
N ALA A 10 -13.45 48.14 32.36
CA ALA A 10 -13.35 46.69 32.17
C ALA A 10 -12.05 46.40 31.40
N LEU A 11 -11.06 45.81 32.08
CA LEU A 11 -9.93 45.17 31.41
C LEU A 11 -10.48 43.95 30.66
N LEU A 12 -10.76 44.12 29.37
CA LEU A 12 -10.80 43.02 28.41
C LEU A 12 -9.37 42.53 28.24
N GLY A 13 -8.93 41.64 29.15
CA GLY A 13 -7.73 40.86 28.92
C GLY A 13 -7.96 40.04 27.66
N THR A 14 -7.23 40.33 26.59
CA THR A 14 -7.06 39.40 25.48
C THR A 14 -6.35 38.18 26.06
N ALA A 15 -7.11 37.14 26.43
CA ALA A 15 -6.54 35.83 26.65
C ALA A 15 -5.91 35.43 25.31
N SER A 16 -4.58 35.56 25.19
CA SER A 16 -3.83 34.88 24.14
C SER A 16 -4.16 33.41 24.33
N ALA A 17 -4.72 32.75 23.32
CA ALA A 17 -4.87 31.32 23.40
C ALA A 17 -3.46 30.73 23.50
N ALA A 18 -3.35 29.59 24.20
CA ALA A 18 -2.06 28.95 24.39
C ALA A 18 -1.78 28.04 23.19
N PRO A 19 -0.52 27.90 22.74
CA PRO A 19 -0.16 26.92 21.73
C PRO A 19 -0.72 25.54 22.07
N VAL A 20 -1.31 24.87 21.07
CA VAL A 20 -1.89 23.53 21.25
C VAL A 20 -0.97 22.49 20.64
N THR A 21 -0.59 21.49 21.43
CA THR A 21 0.12 20.31 20.93
C THR A 21 -0.89 19.18 20.70
N VAL A 22 -0.86 18.60 19.51
CA VAL A 22 -1.66 17.43 19.10
C VAL A 22 -0.72 16.29 18.79
N THR A 23 -1.08 15.08 19.20
CA THR A 23 -0.30 13.87 18.90
C THR A 23 -1.04 13.02 17.89
N LEU A 24 -0.51 12.92 16.68
CA LEU A 24 -1.02 12.07 15.62
C LEU A 24 -0.42 10.68 15.76
N LEU A 25 -1.27 9.71 16.09
CA LEU A 25 -0.98 8.29 15.96
C LEU A 25 -1.61 7.83 14.64
N HIS A 26 -0.82 7.22 13.76
CA HIS A 26 -1.34 6.88 12.45
C HIS A 26 -0.81 5.59 11.87
N THR A 27 -1.60 5.06 10.95
CA THR A 27 -1.34 3.85 10.17
C THR A 27 -1.80 4.06 8.75
N ASP A 28 -1.21 3.29 7.85
CA ASP A 28 -1.57 3.21 6.44
C ASP A 28 -1.34 1.77 5.97
N ASP A 29 -2.08 1.37 4.95
CA ASP A 29 -1.86 0.12 4.23
C ASP A 29 -1.84 -1.12 5.15
N LEU A 30 -2.81 -1.19 6.07
CA LEU A 30 -2.91 -2.30 7.03
C LEU A 30 -3.21 -3.63 6.34
N HIS A 31 -3.93 -3.61 5.21
CA HIS A 31 -4.17 -4.75 4.35
C HIS A 31 -4.54 -6.04 5.10
N GLY A 32 -5.50 -5.96 6.03
CA GLY A 32 -5.97 -7.13 6.76
C GLY A 32 -4.90 -7.88 7.57
N HIS A 33 -3.74 -7.28 7.88
CA HIS A 33 -2.67 -7.89 8.65
C HIS A 33 -2.96 -7.85 10.16
N LEU A 34 -3.90 -8.70 10.56
CA LEU A 34 -4.32 -8.82 11.96
C LEU A 34 -3.22 -9.42 12.85
N GLU A 35 -2.44 -10.33 12.27
CA GLU A 35 -1.33 -11.03 12.91
C GLU A 35 0.03 -10.39 12.56
N PRO A 36 1.07 -10.56 13.40
CA PRO A 36 2.42 -10.07 13.09
C PRO A 36 3.01 -10.71 11.83
N SER A 37 3.72 -9.90 11.04
CA SER A 37 4.45 -10.32 9.85
C SER A 37 5.93 -10.50 10.12
N LYS A 38 6.60 -11.40 9.38
CA LYS A 38 8.06 -11.59 9.49
C LYS A 38 8.82 -10.48 8.74
N VAL A 39 9.88 -9.97 9.36
CA VAL A 39 10.89 -9.12 8.72
C VAL A 39 12.26 -9.61 9.20
N GLY A 40 13.05 -10.18 8.30
CA GLY A 40 14.22 -10.99 8.70
C GLY A 40 13.79 -12.17 9.57
N GLU A 41 14.46 -12.35 10.71
CA GLU A 41 14.14 -13.40 11.69
C GLU A 41 13.11 -12.98 12.75
N ASN A 42 12.73 -11.69 12.79
CA ASN A 42 11.84 -11.13 13.80
C ASN A 42 10.41 -10.92 13.26
N THR A 43 9.46 -10.74 14.17
CA THR A 43 8.07 -10.40 13.82
C THR A 43 7.72 -8.96 14.21
N TYR A 44 6.98 -8.28 13.31
CA TYR A 44 6.51 -6.92 13.50
C TYR A 44 5.02 -6.79 13.18
N GLY A 45 4.37 -5.80 13.77
CA GLY A 45 2.95 -5.54 13.57
C GLY A 45 2.05 -6.45 14.38
N GLY A 46 0.84 -6.66 13.84
CA GLY A 46 -0.26 -7.31 14.53
C GLY A 46 -1.05 -6.35 15.41
N TYR A 47 -2.37 -6.40 15.30
CA TYR A 47 -3.27 -5.48 16.00
C TYR A 47 -3.16 -5.60 17.53
N SER A 48 -2.76 -6.76 18.06
CA SER A 48 -2.59 -6.99 19.50
C SER A 48 -1.50 -6.11 20.10
N ARG A 49 -0.33 -6.02 19.46
CA ARG A 49 0.79 -5.18 19.89
C ARG A 49 0.53 -3.71 19.58
N GLN A 50 -0.06 -3.43 18.42
CA GLN A 50 -0.47 -2.08 18.04
C GLN A 50 -1.46 -1.49 19.06
N THR A 51 -2.43 -2.29 19.54
CA THR A 51 -3.39 -1.85 20.56
C THR A 51 -2.70 -1.43 21.86
N THR A 52 -1.67 -2.17 22.29
CA THR A 52 -0.85 -1.80 23.46
C THR A 52 -0.21 -0.43 23.26
N LEU A 53 0.43 -0.19 22.10
CA LEU A 53 1.06 1.10 21.81
C LEU A 53 0.03 2.24 21.71
N VAL A 54 -1.07 2.04 20.99
CA VAL A 54 -2.12 3.06 20.85
C VAL A 54 -2.67 3.44 22.22
N ARG A 55 -2.95 2.47 23.10
CA ARG A 55 -3.40 2.73 24.48
C ARG A 55 -2.35 3.46 25.31
N GLN A 56 -1.09 3.06 25.20
CA GLN A 56 0.01 3.70 25.90
C GLN A 56 0.11 5.18 25.52
N PHE A 57 0.11 5.49 24.22
CA PHE A 57 0.29 6.85 23.74
C PHE A 57 -0.98 7.69 23.92
N THR A 58 -2.17 7.15 23.68
CA THR A 58 -3.42 7.88 23.97
C THR A 58 -3.58 8.23 25.45
N ALA A 59 -3.00 7.45 26.37
CA ALA A 59 -3.01 7.75 27.80
C ALA A 59 -1.92 8.76 28.24
N SER A 60 -0.80 8.86 27.51
CA SER A 60 0.38 9.61 27.95
C SER A 60 0.66 10.88 27.14
N ASP A 61 0.20 10.95 25.90
CA ASP A 61 0.49 12.05 24.99
C ASP A 61 -0.60 13.14 25.00
N PRO A 62 -0.22 14.39 24.72
CA PRO A 62 -1.18 15.48 24.65
C PRO A 62 -2.10 15.30 23.45
N ASN A 63 -3.41 15.39 23.71
CA ASN A 63 -4.45 15.54 22.70
C ASN A 63 -4.31 14.55 21.53
N PRO A 64 -4.42 13.23 21.78
CA PRO A 64 -4.17 12.22 20.75
C PRO A 64 -5.25 12.22 19.66
N LEU A 65 -4.79 12.02 18.42
CA LEU A 65 -5.57 11.76 17.22
C LEU A 65 -5.11 10.44 16.60
N VAL A 66 -5.97 9.43 16.59
CA VAL A 66 -5.71 8.13 15.95
C VAL A 66 -6.34 8.12 14.55
N LEU A 67 -5.51 8.07 13.51
CA LEU A 67 -5.89 8.28 12.11
C LEU A 67 -5.43 7.14 11.21
N SER A 68 -6.13 6.89 10.11
CA SER A 68 -5.71 5.95 9.07
C SER A 68 -5.62 6.62 7.71
N GLY A 69 -4.53 6.35 6.98
CA GLY A 69 -4.31 6.74 5.58
C GLY A 69 -5.03 5.85 4.56
N GLY A 70 -5.87 4.88 4.96
CA GLY A 70 -6.61 4.01 4.04
C GLY A 70 -5.94 2.65 3.78
N ASP A 71 -6.51 1.87 2.85
CA ASP A 71 -6.11 0.49 2.51
C ASP A 71 -6.02 -0.43 3.73
N THR A 72 -7.11 -0.46 4.47
CA THR A 72 -7.35 -1.50 5.47
C THR A 72 -7.77 -2.81 4.81
N PHE A 73 -8.39 -2.72 3.63
CA PHE A 73 -8.89 -3.85 2.86
C PHE A 73 -7.77 -4.60 2.11
N GLN A 74 -8.13 -5.79 1.63
CA GLN A 74 -7.26 -6.75 0.95
C GLN A 74 -6.15 -7.32 1.85
N GLY A 75 -5.35 -8.25 1.36
CA GLY A 75 -4.03 -8.55 1.91
C GLY A 75 -3.89 -9.84 2.74
N THR A 76 -4.95 -10.38 3.32
CA THR A 76 -4.84 -11.68 4.01
C THR A 76 -6.12 -12.49 3.90
N LEU A 77 -6.06 -13.74 4.36
CA LEU A 77 -7.27 -14.56 4.52
C LEU A 77 -8.29 -13.96 5.49
N PHE A 78 -7.90 -13.04 6.38
CA PHE A 78 -8.87 -12.29 7.18
C PHE A 78 -9.74 -11.42 6.29
N TYR A 79 -9.16 -10.73 5.31
CA TYR A 79 -9.96 -9.97 4.35
C TYR A 79 -10.81 -10.89 3.46
N THR A 80 -10.24 -11.98 2.93
CA THR A 80 -11.00 -12.94 2.11
C THR A 80 -12.28 -13.42 2.81
N LEU A 81 -12.21 -13.65 4.12
CA LEU A 81 -13.35 -14.13 4.91
C LEU A 81 -14.26 -13.01 5.42
N TYR A 82 -13.68 -11.94 5.95
CA TYR A 82 -14.42 -10.92 6.71
C TYR A 82 -14.63 -9.61 5.96
N GLN A 83 -13.97 -9.42 4.81
CA GLN A 83 -14.13 -8.27 3.91
C GLN A 83 -14.06 -6.92 4.64
N GLY A 84 -13.01 -6.75 5.47
CA GLY A 84 -12.76 -5.55 6.28
C GLY A 84 -13.53 -5.46 7.60
N LEU A 85 -14.52 -6.33 7.84
CA LEU A 85 -15.28 -6.32 9.10
C LEU A 85 -14.47 -6.78 10.31
N ALA A 86 -13.40 -7.54 10.09
CA ALA A 86 -12.46 -7.89 11.15
C ALA A 86 -11.67 -6.64 11.58
N ASP A 87 -11.09 -5.93 10.63
CA ASP A 87 -10.31 -4.72 10.86
C ASP A 87 -11.10 -3.61 11.57
N VAL A 88 -12.31 -3.27 11.07
CA VAL A 88 -13.13 -2.22 11.68
C VAL A 88 -13.43 -2.48 13.15
N LEU A 89 -13.52 -3.75 13.54
CA LEU A 89 -13.76 -4.15 14.92
C LEU A 89 -12.55 -3.81 15.81
N PHE A 90 -11.32 -3.95 15.31
CA PHE A 90 -10.12 -3.54 16.03
C PHE A 90 -9.90 -2.03 15.99
N MET A 91 -10.12 -1.38 14.84
CA MET A 91 -10.02 0.08 14.73
C MET A 91 -11.00 0.78 15.69
N ASN A 92 -12.22 0.23 15.82
CA ASN A 92 -13.19 0.70 16.81
C ASN A 92 -12.72 0.50 18.26
N TYR A 93 -12.00 -0.59 18.54
CA TYR A 93 -11.48 -0.90 19.88
C TYR A 93 -10.25 -0.06 20.25
N GLN A 94 -9.44 0.30 19.25
CA GLN A 94 -8.28 1.18 19.36
C GLN A 94 -8.66 2.67 19.38
N GLY A 95 -9.88 3.01 18.97
CA GLY A 95 -10.40 4.37 19.06
C GLY A 95 -9.96 5.28 17.90
N TYR A 96 -9.89 4.74 16.68
CA TYR A 96 -9.69 5.57 15.48
C TYR A 96 -10.73 6.70 15.41
N GLN A 97 -10.31 7.85 14.90
CA GLN A 97 -11.10 9.09 14.87
C GLN A 97 -11.38 9.58 13.45
N ALA A 98 -10.62 9.12 12.45
CA ALA A 98 -10.93 9.26 11.03
C ALA A 98 -10.08 8.29 10.21
N MET A 99 -10.56 7.96 9.01
CA MET A 99 -9.87 7.12 8.04
C MET A 99 -10.07 7.68 6.64
N ALA A 100 -9.01 7.77 5.84
CA ALA A 100 -9.13 8.00 4.39
C ALA A 100 -9.66 6.75 3.70
N VAL A 101 -10.44 6.92 2.63
CA VAL A 101 -10.71 5.82 1.69
C VAL A 101 -9.45 5.56 0.87
N GLY A 102 -8.96 4.33 0.86
CA GLY A 102 -7.95 3.85 -0.08
C GLY A 102 -8.55 3.16 -1.31
N ASN A 103 -7.71 2.72 -2.23
CA ASN A 103 -8.19 2.02 -3.42
C ASN A 103 -8.80 0.67 -3.10
N HIS A 104 -8.21 -0.10 -2.17
CA HIS A 104 -8.67 -1.45 -1.87
C HIS A 104 -10.02 -1.49 -1.13
N GLU A 105 -10.44 -0.38 -0.53
CA GLU A 105 -11.79 -0.25 0.02
C GLU A 105 -12.91 -0.48 -1.03
N PHE A 106 -12.58 -0.31 -2.33
CA PHE A 106 -13.49 -0.54 -3.45
C PHE A 106 -13.32 -1.89 -4.17
N ASP A 107 -12.46 -2.79 -3.70
CA ASP A 107 -12.17 -4.05 -4.41
C ASP A 107 -13.40 -4.92 -4.62
N ASN A 108 -14.27 -4.95 -3.60
CA ASN A 108 -15.54 -5.65 -3.62
C ASN A 108 -16.72 -4.69 -3.88
N GLY A 109 -16.44 -3.55 -4.51
CA GLY A 109 -17.38 -2.49 -4.88
C GLY A 109 -17.93 -1.67 -3.71
N PRO A 110 -18.80 -0.68 -4.01
CA PRO A 110 -19.39 0.22 -3.01
C PRO A 110 -20.08 -0.48 -1.84
N ALA A 111 -20.62 -1.69 -2.05
CA ALA A 111 -21.30 -2.45 -1.01
C ALA A 111 -20.37 -2.92 0.11
N ALA A 112 -19.10 -3.21 -0.18
CA ALA A 112 -18.13 -3.62 0.84
C ALA A 112 -17.73 -2.44 1.71
N LEU A 113 -17.36 -1.31 1.10
CA LEU A 113 -17.09 -0.06 1.80
C LEU A 113 -18.29 0.40 2.65
N ALA A 114 -19.51 0.29 2.11
CA ALA A 114 -20.72 0.65 2.86
C ALA A 114 -20.89 -0.22 4.13
N ARG A 115 -20.66 -1.54 4.05
CA ARG A 115 -20.73 -2.42 5.23
C ARG A 115 -19.68 -2.04 6.28
N PHE A 116 -18.47 -1.71 5.86
CA PHE A 116 -17.40 -1.25 6.76
C PHE A 116 -17.78 0.08 7.42
N ALA A 117 -18.13 1.10 6.62
CA ALA A 117 -18.47 2.43 7.12
C ALA A 117 -19.69 2.42 8.06
N GLN A 118 -20.66 1.52 7.85
CA GLN A 118 -21.79 1.32 8.79
C GLN A 118 -21.37 0.75 10.15
N LYS A 119 -20.23 0.06 10.22
CA LYS A 119 -19.68 -0.50 11.47
C LYS A 119 -18.61 0.39 12.09
N ALA A 120 -18.01 1.29 11.33
CA ALA A 120 -17.03 2.24 11.82
C ALA A 120 -17.68 3.21 12.83
N LYS A 121 -17.01 3.43 13.96
CA LYS A 121 -17.37 4.45 14.95
C LYS A 121 -16.69 5.79 14.67
N PHE A 122 -16.06 5.90 13.50
CA PHE A 122 -15.32 7.06 13.01
C PHE A 122 -15.74 7.36 11.57
N PRO A 123 -15.62 8.62 11.13
CA PRO A 123 -15.89 9.01 9.75
C PRO A 123 -14.87 8.39 8.79
N VAL A 124 -15.38 7.92 7.66
CA VAL A 124 -14.61 7.49 6.48
C VAL A 124 -14.63 8.64 5.46
N LEU A 125 -13.46 9.03 4.98
CA LEU A 125 -13.26 10.32 4.32
C LEU A 125 -12.65 10.21 2.92
N ALA A 126 -13.22 10.94 1.95
CA ALA A 126 -12.63 11.18 0.64
C ALA A 126 -13.27 12.42 0.00
N ALA A 127 -12.50 13.49 -0.18
CA ALA A 127 -12.97 14.76 -0.73
C ALA A 127 -13.02 14.77 -2.26
N ASN A 128 -12.18 13.96 -2.92
CA ASN A 128 -12.03 13.93 -4.37
C ASN A 128 -12.86 12.83 -5.05
N ILE A 129 -13.93 12.37 -4.41
CA ILE A 129 -14.96 11.54 -5.03
C ILE A 129 -16.35 12.10 -4.78
N ASP A 130 -17.22 12.01 -5.79
CA ASP A 130 -18.64 12.28 -5.68
C ASP A 130 -19.40 10.94 -5.62
N VAL A 131 -19.97 10.68 -4.45
CA VAL A 131 -20.80 9.49 -4.15
C VAL A 131 -22.30 9.81 -4.11
N SER A 132 -22.73 11.01 -4.52
CA SER A 132 -24.14 11.43 -4.46
C SER A 132 -25.07 10.56 -5.31
N ALA A 133 -24.53 9.99 -6.40
CA ALA A 133 -25.23 9.05 -7.27
C ALA A 133 -25.12 7.58 -6.80
N GLU A 134 -24.37 7.28 -5.74
CA GLU A 134 -24.21 5.95 -5.18
C GLU A 134 -25.01 5.79 -3.88
N PRO A 135 -26.21 5.16 -3.91
CA PRO A 135 -27.12 5.13 -2.78
C PRO A 135 -26.55 4.47 -1.52
N LEU A 136 -25.58 3.55 -1.67
CA LEU A 136 -24.97 2.87 -0.54
C LEU A 136 -23.95 3.75 0.20
N LEU A 137 -23.36 4.76 -0.45
CA LEU A 137 -22.23 5.53 0.08
C LEU A 137 -22.53 7.00 0.39
N LYS A 138 -23.56 7.58 -0.24
CA LYS A 138 -23.84 9.04 -0.18
C LYS A 138 -23.88 9.66 1.23
N ASP A 139 -24.28 8.89 2.25
CA ASP A 139 -24.38 9.34 3.65
C ASP A 139 -23.26 8.78 4.55
N LEU A 140 -22.38 7.94 4.00
CA LEU A 140 -21.36 7.19 4.72
C LEU A 140 -19.93 7.71 4.48
N VAL A 141 -19.65 8.25 3.29
CA VAL A 141 -18.36 8.84 2.94
C VAL A 141 -18.48 10.35 2.89
N LYS A 142 -17.60 11.06 3.60
CA LYS A 142 -17.63 12.53 3.70
C LYS A 142 -16.33 13.13 3.17
N PRO A 143 -16.32 14.37 2.68
CA PRO A 143 -15.07 15.02 2.26
C PRO A 143 -14.15 15.30 3.46
N TYR A 144 -14.73 15.72 4.59
CA TYR A 144 -14.00 16.06 5.81
C TYR A 144 -14.86 15.90 7.06
N VAL A 145 -14.22 16.01 8.22
CA VAL A 145 -14.86 16.14 9.55
C VAL A 145 -14.14 17.22 10.37
N VAL A 146 -14.85 17.82 11.34
CA VAL A 146 -14.25 18.70 12.35
C VAL A 146 -14.25 17.97 13.70
N LEU A 147 -13.07 17.81 14.29
CA LEU A 147 -12.88 17.17 15.60
C LEU A 147 -12.55 18.23 16.66
N SER A 148 -13.04 18.04 17.88
CA SER A 148 -12.71 18.89 19.04
C SER A 148 -11.61 18.23 19.85
N ILE A 149 -10.42 18.82 19.86
CA ILE A 149 -9.20 18.23 20.42
C ILE A 149 -8.46 19.29 21.23
N GLY A 150 -8.23 19.02 22.52
CA GLY A 150 -7.59 20.00 23.42
C GLY A 150 -8.36 21.31 23.60
N GLY A 151 -9.67 21.31 23.35
CA GLY A 151 -10.52 22.52 23.34
C GLY A 151 -10.53 23.28 22.01
N GLU A 152 -9.73 22.85 21.04
CA GLU A 152 -9.59 23.47 19.72
C GLU A 152 -10.31 22.65 18.63
N LYS A 153 -10.65 23.29 17.51
CA LYS A 153 -11.17 22.61 16.32
C LYS A 153 -10.03 22.19 15.40
N VAL A 154 -10.00 20.91 15.03
CA VAL A 154 -9.09 20.36 14.01
C VAL A 154 -9.93 19.80 12.87
N GLY A 155 -9.69 20.29 11.65
CA GLY A 155 -10.30 19.75 10.44
C GLY A 155 -9.52 18.55 9.94
N VAL A 156 -10.21 17.48 9.55
CA VAL A 156 -9.60 16.31 8.92
C VAL A 156 -10.25 16.11 7.56
N ILE A 157 -9.47 16.27 6.49
CA ILE A 157 -9.88 16.05 5.09
C ILE A 157 -9.44 14.65 4.67
N GLY A 158 -10.23 13.95 3.84
CA GLY A 158 -9.82 12.69 3.22
C GLY A 158 -9.45 12.84 1.75
N ALA A 159 -8.57 12.00 1.23
CA ALA A 159 -8.31 11.88 -0.20
C ALA A 159 -7.97 10.45 -0.60
N VAL A 160 -8.38 10.06 -1.81
CA VAL A 160 -8.09 8.75 -2.43
C VAL A 160 -7.36 8.96 -3.76
N THR A 161 -6.50 8.02 -4.17
CA THR A 161 -5.75 8.12 -5.44
C THR A 161 -6.65 8.42 -6.65
N PRO A 162 -6.25 9.35 -7.55
CA PRO A 162 -6.95 9.60 -8.81
C PRO A 162 -7.06 8.35 -9.70
N ASP A 163 -6.15 7.39 -9.53
CA ASP A 163 -6.08 6.13 -10.29
C ASP A 163 -7.07 5.06 -9.78
N LEU A 164 -7.97 5.41 -8.86
CA LEU A 164 -8.95 4.49 -8.26
C LEU A 164 -9.72 3.65 -9.31
N PRO A 165 -10.23 4.21 -10.44
CA PRO A 165 -10.94 3.43 -11.45
C PRO A 165 -10.08 2.37 -12.16
N GLU A 166 -8.77 2.59 -12.25
CA GLU A 166 -7.79 1.67 -12.84
C GLU A 166 -7.38 0.57 -11.85
N LEU A 167 -7.36 0.91 -10.56
CA LEU A 167 -6.84 0.07 -9.49
C LEU A 167 -7.88 -0.85 -8.85
N SER A 168 -9.16 -0.44 -8.86
CA SER A 168 -10.20 -1.15 -8.10
C SER A 168 -11.56 -1.13 -8.81
N SER A 169 -12.65 -1.38 -8.07
CA SER A 169 -14.01 -1.53 -8.60
C SER A 169 -15.01 -0.50 -8.02
N PRO A 170 -14.76 0.82 -8.12
CA PRO A 170 -15.65 1.83 -7.55
C PRO A 170 -17.05 1.87 -8.19
N GLY A 171 -17.19 1.32 -9.41
CA GLY A 171 -18.44 1.28 -10.15
C GLY A 171 -18.79 2.62 -10.82
N PRO A 172 -19.84 2.65 -11.65
CA PRO A 172 -20.14 3.80 -12.51
C PRO A 172 -20.76 5.01 -11.77
N ASN A 173 -21.21 4.81 -10.53
CA ASN A 173 -21.90 5.84 -9.74
C ASN A 173 -20.97 6.67 -8.86
N VAL A 174 -19.72 6.23 -8.68
CA VAL A 174 -18.69 6.98 -7.96
C VAL A 174 -17.87 7.74 -8.99
N LYS A 175 -17.86 9.07 -8.90
CA LYS A 175 -17.15 9.93 -9.85
C LYS A 175 -15.90 10.52 -9.21
N MET A 176 -14.78 10.43 -9.92
CA MET A 176 -13.57 11.14 -9.52
C MET A 176 -13.73 12.64 -9.76
N LEU A 177 -13.34 13.44 -8.76
CA LEU A 177 -13.22 14.89 -8.85
C LEU A 177 -11.74 15.26 -9.05
N GLU A 178 -11.48 16.45 -9.59
CA GLU A 178 -10.10 16.94 -9.71
C GLU A 178 -9.50 17.14 -8.32
N LEU A 179 -8.41 16.42 -8.03
CA LEU A 179 -7.82 16.28 -6.70
C LEU A 179 -7.48 17.61 -6.05
N MET A 180 -6.74 18.48 -6.74
CA MET A 180 -6.23 19.72 -6.15
C MET A 180 -7.37 20.69 -5.85
N THR A 181 -8.36 20.79 -6.75
CA THR A 181 -9.55 21.60 -6.57
C THR A 181 -10.43 21.09 -5.43
N ALA A 182 -10.66 19.77 -5.34
CA ALA A 182 -11.45 19.18 -4.27
C ALA A 182 -10.85 19.44 -2.87
N LEU A 183 -9.51 19.32 -2.76
CA LEU A 183 -8.79 19.61 -1.52
C LEU A 183 -8.83 21.10 -1.16
N ARG A 184 -8.59 22.01 -2.12
CA ARG A 184 -8.72 23.46 -1.90
C ARG A 184 -10.11 23.83 -1.40
N ASN A 185 -11.16 23.34 -2.07
CA ASN A 185 -12.54 23.61 -1.67
C ASN A 185 -12.84 23.12 -0.23
N SER A 186 -12.30 21.95 0.16
CA SER A 186 -12.50 21.41 1.51
C SER A 186 -11.77 22.24 2.57
N ALA A 187 -10.52 22.66 2.29
CA ALA A 187 -9.76 23.54 3.18
C ALA A 187 -10.43 24.91 3.34
N GLU A 188 -10.96 25.49 2.26
CA GLU A 188 -11.71 26.75 2.30
C GLU A 188 -12.99 26.63 3.13
N GLN A 189 -13.76 25.56 2.95
CA GLN A 189 -14.98 25.31 3.74
C GLN A 189 -14.68 25.14 5.23
N LEU A 190 -13.55 24.52 5.59
CA LEU A 190 -13.11 24.41 6.97
C LEU A 190 -12.72 25.79 7.55
N ARG A 191 -11.98 26.59 6.78
CA ARG A 191 -11.62 27.96 7.15
C ARG A 191 -12.86 28.83 7.40
N ASP A 192 -13.87 28.74 6.55
CA ASP A 192 -15.13 29.47 6.69
C ASP A 192 -15.91 29.07 7.96
N GLN A 193 -15.65 27.88 8.51
CA GLN A 193 -16.17 27.40 9.80
C GLN A 193 -15.32 27.82 11.01
N GLY A 194 -14.28 28.63 10.78
CA GLY A 194 -13.32 29.06 11.79
C GLY A 194 -12.33 27.98 12.21
N VAL A 195 -12.10 26.96 11.36
CA VAL A 195 -11.08 25.93 11.58
C VAL A 195 -9.79 26.38 10.90
N ASN A 196 -8.70 26.43 11.67
CA ASN A 196 -7.39 26.87 11.19
C ASN A 196 -6.28 25.84 11.36
N LYS A 197 -6.60 24.64 11.85
CA LYS A 197 -5.69 23.51 12.01
C LYS A 197 -6.24 22.37 11.17
N VAL A 198 -5.55 21.98 10.11
CA VAL A 198 -6.06 21.04 9.11
C VAL A 198 -5.08 19.89 8.88
N VAL A 199 -5.59 18.68 9.06
CA VAL A 199 -4.92 17.43 8.73
C VAL A 199 -5.57 16.84 7.48
N LEU A 200 -4.76 16.43 6.51
CA LEU A 200 -5.19 15.58 5.42
C LEU A 200 -4.84 14.14 5.77
N VAL A 201 -5.83 13.24 5.86
CA VAL A 201 -5.60 11.79 5.77
C VAL A 201 -5.73 11.38 4.30
N SER A 202 -4.68 10.81 3.75
CA SER A 202 -4.48 10.66 2.31
C SER A 202 -4.11 9.23 1.94
N HIS A 203 -4.67 8.78 0.83
CA HIS A 203 -4.29 7.55 0.14
C HIS A 203 -3.85 7.84 -1.30
N LEU A 204 -2.89 8.76 -1.47
CA LEU A 204 -2.47 9.29 -2.78
C LEU A 204 -1.07 8.81 -3.20
N GLY A 205 -0.25 8.35 -2.24
CA GLY A 205 1.13 7.97 -2.48
C GLY A 205 2.09 9.13 -2.27
N TYR A 206 3.24 8.82 -1.67
CA TYR A 206 4.20 9.79 -1.12
C TYR A 206 4.61 10.91 -2.09
N THR A 207 4.80 10.60 -3.39
CA THR A 207 5.14 11.62 -4.40
C THR A 207 3.99 12.59 -4.66
N VAL A 208 2.76 12.09 -4.81
CA VAL A 208 1.57 12.94 -5.04
C VAL A 208 1.28 13.77 -3.79
N GLU A 209 1.50 13.21 -2.60
CA GLU A 209 1.31 13.92 -1.33
C GLU A 209 2.28 15.09 -1.15
N GLN A 210 3.53 14.95 -1.60
CA GLN A 210 4.46 16.09 -1.65
C GLN A 210 3.98 17.19 -2.61
N GLN A 211 3.39 16.81 -3.75
CA GLN A 211 2.82 17.77 -4.71
C GLN A 211 1.61 18.49 -4.11
N VAL A 212 0.73 17.76 -3.41
CA VAL A 212 -0.40 18.34 -2.67
C VAL A 212 0.09 19.33 -1.63
N ALA A 213 1.06 18.95 -0.80
CA ALA A 213 1.64 19.82 0.22
C ALA A 213 2.21 21.12 -0.35
N ALA A 214 2.82 21.06 -1.55
CA ALA A 214 3.38 22.22 -2.23
C ALA A 214 2.34 23.10 -2.95
N ALA A 215 1.14 22.57 -3.25
CA ALA A 215 0.19 23.22 -4.16
C ALA A 215 -1.17 23.58 -3.53
N VAL A 216 -1.51 23.01 -2.36
CA VAL A 216 -2.80 23.23 -1.69
C VAL A 216 -2.60 24.04 -0.40
N PRO A 217 -3.09 25.30 -0.35
CA PRO A 217 -3.05 26.09 0.87
C PRO A 217 -3.98 25.54 1.96
N GLY A 218 -3.69 25.86 3.20
CA GLY A 218 -4.51 25.55 4.36
C GLY A 218 -4.43 24.10 4.84
N ILE A 219 -3.39 23.34 4.44
CA ILE A 219 -3.10 21.99 4.95
C ILE A 219 -1.80 22.03 5.75
N ASP A 220 -1.87 21.68 7.04
CA ASP A 220 -0.72 21.78 7.95
C ASP A 220 0.01 20.45 8.12
N VAL A 221 -0.74 19.35 8.07
CA VAL A 221 -0.20 17.99 8.19
C VAL A 221 -0.85 17.07 7.17
N ILE A 222 -0.06 16.20 6.54
CA ILE A 222 -0.53 15.10 5.71
C ILE A 222 -0.11 13.79 6.36
N VAL A 223 -1.09 12.94 6.66
CA VAL A 223 -0.94 11.53 7.01
C VAL A 223 -1.21 10.73 5.74
N GLY A 224 -0.15 10.21 5.13
CA GLY A 224 -0.19 9.54 3.83
C GLY A 224 -0.44 8.03 3.90
N GLY A 225 -0.36 7.40 2.73
CA GLY A 225 -0.50 5.96 2.50
C GLY A 225 -0.25 5.60 1.03
N HIS A 226 -0.76 4.46 0.57
CA HIS A 226 -0.77 3.95 -0.82
C HIS A 226 0.57 3.45 -1.34
N SER A 227 1.65 4.20 -1.14
CA SER A 227 2.98 3.87 -1.68
C SER A 227 3.82 3.00 -0.75
N HIS A 228 3.27 2.57 0.38
CA HIS A 228 3.93 1.76 1.41
C HIS A 228 5.25 2.39 1.89
N THR A 229 5.25 3.70 2.05
CA THR A 229 6.49 4.45 2.25
C THR A 229 6.96 4.37 3.70
N LEU A 230 8.17 3.86 3.90
CA LEU A 230 8.85 3.90 5.21
C LEU A 230 9.63 5.22 5.35
N LEU A 231 9.16 6.10 6.25
CA LEU A 231 9.84 7.35 6.61
C LEU A 231 10.47 7.26 8.00
N GLY A 232 11.56 8.00 8.22
CA GLY A 232 12.20 8.13 9.52
C GLY A 232 13.54 7.43 9.64
N THR A 233 13.99 7.23 10.87
CA THR A 233 15.28 6.60 11.19
C THR A 233 15.06 5.34 12.00
N PHE A 234 15.68 4.23 11.58
CA PHE A 234 15.54 2.92 12.20
C PHE A 234 16.91 2.28 12.36
N ASP A 235 17.17 1.72 13.54
CA ASP A 235 18.32 0.85 13.80
C ASP A 235 17.94 -0.61 13.56
N ASN A 236 17.44 -0.91 12.35
CA ASN A 236 17.09 -2.25 11.92
C ASN A 236 17.56 -2.50 10.50
N LYS A 237 18.58 -3.35 10.36
CA LYS A 237 19.19 -3.70 9.07
C LYS A 237 18.26 -4.48 8.14
N ASP A 238 17.21 -5.10 8.69
CA ASP A 238 16.27 -5.93 7.93
C ASP A 238 15.07 -5.12 7.42
N PHE A 239 14.91 -3.85 7.86
CA PHE A 239 13.92 -2.93 7.29
C PHE A 239 14.38 -2.42 5.93
N PRO A 240 13.45 -2.07 5.02
CA PRO A 240 13.81 -1.36 3.81
C PRO A 240 14.49 -0.03 4.17
N LYS A 241 15.28 0.50 3.22
CA LYS A 241 15.85 1.84 3.40
C LYS A 241 14.72 2.85 3.50
N SER A 242 14.83 3.74 4.48
CA SER A 242 13.94 4.89 4.60
C SER A 242 13.98 5.73 3.32
N GLU A 243 12.80 6.12 2.83
CA GLU A 243 12.63 6.92 1.62
C GLU A 243 12.69 8.42 1.90
N GLY A 244 12.70 8.83 3.17
CA GLY A 244 12.76 10.23 3.57
C GLY A 244 12.72 10.46 5.08
N PRO A 245 12.92 11.70 5.54
CA PRO A 245 12.80 12.04 6.94
C PRO A 245 11.34 11.93 7.42
N TYR A 246 11.18 11.70 8.72
CA TYR A 246 9.88 11.76 9.38
C TYR A 246 9.87 12.96 10.36
N PRO A 247 8.98 13.95 10.17
CA PRO A 247 8.18 14.18 8.96
C PRO A 247 9.05 14.66 7.80
N THR A 248 8.55 14.51 6.58
CA THR A 248 9.04 15.27 5.42
C THR A 248 8.41 16.66 5.43
N ILE A 249 9.24 17.69 5.28
CA ILE A 249 8.81 19.08 5.41
C ILE A 249 8.71 19.69 4.03
N VAL A 250 7.51 20.18 3.68
CA VAL A 250 7.26 20.87 2.42
C VAL A 250 6.84 22.30 2.71
N GLN A 251 7.35 23.25 1.93
CA GLN A 251 6.91 24.64 1.99
C GLN A 251 5.55 24.76 1.28
N ASN A 252 4.53 25.26 1.98
CA ASN A 252 3.19 25.38 1.42
C ASN A 252 2.96 26.77 0.80
N PRO A 253 1.89 26.94 -0.01
CA PRO A 253 1.58 28.20 -0.67
C PRO A 253 1.30 29.38 0.26
N ASP A 254 0.95 29.13 1.53
CA ASP A 254 0.64 30.17 2.52
C ASP A 254 1.89 30.81 3.15
N GLY A 255 3.09 30.33 2.77
CA GLY A 255 4.35 30.75 3.40
C GLY A 255 4.67 29.97 4.69
N ASN A 256 3.84 28.98 5.05
CA ASN A 256 4.04 28.07 6.18
C ASN A 256 4.64 26.72 5.72
N LYS A 257 4.75 25.77 6.66
CA LYS A 257 5.23 24.41 6.41
C LYS A 257 4.08 23.42 6.51
N THR A 258 4.08 22.43 5.65
CA THR A 258 3.26 21.21 5.78
C THR A 258 4.15 20.05 6.19
N LEU A 259 3.74 19.30 7.21
CA LEU A 259 4.42 18.09 7.67
C LEU A 259 3.79 16.85 7.03
N LEU A 260 4.55 16.11 6.24
CA LEU A 260 4.12 14.86 5.60
C LEU A 260 4.69 13.65 6.35
N VAL A 261 3.83 12.70 6.70
CA VAL A 261 4.18 11.45 7.38
C VAL A 261 3.52 10.24 6.73
N ALA A 262 4.19 9.09 6.80
CA ALA A 262 3.69 7.77 6.39
C ALA A 262 4.27 6.71 7.35
N ALA A 263 3.59 5.58 7.51
CA ALA A 263 3.90 4.52 8.47
C ALA A 263 4.02 3.14 7.79
N TRP A 264 4.69 3.12 6.63
CA TRP A 264 5.06 1.90 5.89
C TRP A 264 3.85 1.06 5.49
N GLU A 265 3.70 -0.14 6.04
CA GLU A 265 2.65 -1.07 5.65
C GLU A 265 2.39 -2.10 6.76
N TRP A 266 1.21 -2.71 6.74
CA TRP A 266 0.81 -3.92 7.50
C TRP A 266 0.89 -3.76 9.03
N GLY A 267 0.89 -2.51 9.50
CA GLY A 267 1.04 -2.16 10.91
C GLY A 267 2.42 -2.49 11.49
N LYS A 268 3.45 -2.73 10.66
CA LYS A 268 4.81 -3.06 11.12
C LYS A 268 5.45 -1.94 11.93
N VAL A 269 5.04 -0.70 11.67
CA VAL A 269 5.33 0.47 12.49
C VAL A 269 4.02 1.18 12.85
N LEU A 270 4.01 1.93 13.95
CA LEU A 270 2.94 2.88 14.31
C LEU A 270 3.50 4.29 14.17
N GLY A 271 2.94 5.08 13.27
CA GLY A 271 3.28 6.49 13.13
C GLY A 271 2.97 7.25 14.40
N ARG A 272 3.91 8.09 14.88
CA ARG A 272 3.71 8.97 16.03
C ARG A 272 4.37 10.32 15.79
N LEU A 273 3.56 11.36 15.60
CA LEU A 273 4.01 12.73 15.39
C LEU A 273 3.32 13.66 16.40
N LYS A 274 4.11 14.37 17.21
CA LYS A 274 3.61 15.50 17.99
C LYS A 274 3.82 16.77 17.19
N VAL A 275 2.77 17.57 17.06
CA VAL A 275 2.79 18.85 16.33
C VAL A 275 2.21 19.93 17.23
N THR A 276 2.92 21.05 17.34
CA THR A 276 2.47 22.22 18.09
C THR A 276 2.05 23.32 17.11
N PHE A 277 0.82 23.78 17.28
CA PHE A 277 0.22 24.85 16.50
C PHE A 277 0.15 26.12 17.34
N ASP A 278 0.34 27.27 16.70
CA ASP A 278 -0.01 28.56 17.30
C ASP A 278 -1.52 28.87 17.15
N ASP A 279 -1.94 30.03 17.66
CA ASP A 279 -3.32 30.50 17.62
C ASP A 279 -3.85 30.69 16.19
N ALA A 280 -2.96 31.06 15.25
CA ALA A 280 -3.29 31.22 13.84
C ALA A 280 -3.38 29.88 13.10
N GLY A 281 -2.96 28.78 13.73
CA GLY A 281 -2.94 27.44 13.17
C GLY A 281 -1.62 27.06 12.50
N ALA A 282 -0.59 27.91 12.55
CA ALA A 282 0.70 27.61 11.96
C ALA A 282 1.47 26.60 12.81
N VAL A 283 2.16 25.67 12.14
CA VAL A 283 3.05 24.70 12.80
C VAL A 283 4.31 25.39 13.30
N THR A 284 4.55 25.35 14.61
CA THR A 284 5.69 26.01 15.27
C THR A 284 6.75 25.04 15.81
N ALA A 285 6.36 23.80 16.14
CA ALA A 285 7.28 22.75 16.58
C ALA A 285 6.73 21.37 16.27
N TRP A 286 7.62 20.39 16.08
CA TRP A 286 7.25 18.99 15.91
C TRP A 286 8.35 18.04 16.41
N GLU A 287 7.93 16.86 16.85
CA GLU A 287 8.83 15.73 17.16
C GLU A 287 8.13 14.41 16.85
N GLY A 288 8.88 13.40 16.38
CA GLY A 288 8.29 12.10 16.09
C GLY A 288 9.19 11.18 15.29
N ASN A 289 8.80 9.92 15.25
CA ASN A 289 9.31 8.85 14.38
C ASN A 289 8.30 7.70 14.44
N PRO A 290 8.13 6.88 13.39
CA PRO A 290 7.34 5.67 13.52
C PRO A 290 7.98 4.73 14.54
N ILE A 291 7.14 4.09 15.34
CA ILE A 291 7.56 3.14 16.37
C ILE A 291 7.45 1.73 15.80
N PRO A 292 8.56 0.97 15.68
CA PRO A 292 8.47 -0.44 15.29
C PRO A 292 7.57 -1.22 16.24
N VAL A 293 6.57 -1.91 15.69
CA VAL A 293 5.67 -2.75 16.46
C VAL A 293 6.32 -4.13 16.65
N SER A 294 7.45 -4.17 17.35
CA SER A 294 8.28 -5.37 17.52
C SER A 294 7.65 -6.41 18.44
N GLN A 295 8.19 -7.62 18.41
CA GLN A 295 7.81 -8.73 19.28
C GLN A 295 8.05 -8.52 20.78
N ASP A 296 8.82 -7.49 21.15
CA ASP A 296 9.08 -7.14 22.56
C ASP A 296 7.93 -6.35 23.19
N ILE A 297 7.02 -5.82 22.37
CA ILE A 297 5.82 -5.13 22.84
C ILE A 297 4.83 -6.18 23.33
N PRO A 298 4.35 -6.09 24.60
CA PRO A 298 3.31 -6.97 25.10
C PRO A 298 2.04 -6.89 24.25
N GLU A 299 1.43 -8.04 23.98
CA GLU A 299 0.14 -8.10 23.29
C GLU A 299 -1.02 -7.69 24.20
N ASP A 300 -1.95 -6.89 23.71
CA ASP A 300 -3.23 -6.67 24.38
C ASP A 300 -4.04 -7.98 24.41
N ASP A 301 -4.33 -8.48 25.60
CA ASP A 301 -4.95 -9.79 25.80
C ASP A 301 -6.35 -9.92 25.16
N THR A 302 -7.13 -8.84 25.14
CA THR A 302 -8.46 -8.85 24.54
C THR A 302 -8.34 -8.96 23.03
N THR A 303 -7.50 -8.12 22.44
CA THR A 303 -7.22 -8.10 21.01
C THR A 303 -6.66 -9.44 20.53
N ARG A 304 -5.69 -10.00 21.26
CA ARG A 304 -5.12 -11.33 20.97
C ARG A 304 -6.18 -12.42 20.94
N ARG A 305 -7.10 -12.46 21.92
CA ARG A 305 -8.21 -13.44 21.94
C ARG A 305 -9.21 -13.25 20.80
N MET A 306 -9.48 -12.01 20.41
CA MET A 306 -10.33 -11.69 19.26
C MET A 306 -9.70 -12.21 17.97
N ILE A 307 -8.40 -11.96 17.75
CA ILE A 307 -7.65 -12.48 16.58
C ILE A 307 -7.70 -14.01 16.58
N GLN A 308 -7.39 -14.66 17.70
CA GLN A 308 -7.45 -16.13 17.81
C GLN A 308 -8.82 -16.69 17.45
N THR A 309 -9.90 -16.01 17.84
CA THR A 309 -11.27 -16.41 17.48
C THR A 309 -11.53 -16.26 15.99
N LEU A 310 -11.11 -15.13 15.40
CA LEU A 310 -11.28 -14.85 13.98
C LEU A 310 -10.41 -15.77 13.10
N ALA A 311 -9.30 -16.28 13.61
CA ALA A 311 -8.39 -17.18 12.90
C ALA A 311 -8.91 -18.62 12.77
N VAL A 312 -9.86 -19.05 13.62
CA VAL A 312 -10.41 -20.42 13.59
C VAL A 312 -10.94 -20.82 12.20
N PRO A 313 -11.85 -20.05 11.56
CA PRO A 313 -12.31 -20.41 10.21
C PRO A 313 -11.24 -20.21 9.12
N ILE A 314 -10.20 -19.40 9.36
CA ILE A 314 -9.10 -19.20 8.41
C ILE A 314 -8.23 -20.44 8.27
N ALA A 315 -8.03 -21.20 9.34
CA ALA A 315 -7.33 -22.48 9.28
C ALA A 315 -8.00 -23.43 8.27
N ASN A 316 -9.34 -23.43 8.21
CA ASN A 316 -10.08 -24.21 7.22
C ASN A 316 -9.93 -23.65 5.80
N LEU A 317 -9.87 -22.31 5.64
CA LEU A 317 -9.65 -21.69 4.33
C LEU A 317 -8.28 -22.02 3.74
N ARG A 318 -7.23 -22.12 4.57
CA ARG A 318 -5.90 -22.54 4.11
C ARG A 318 -5.93 -23.91 3.44
N GLN A 319 -6.73 -24.82 3.97
CA GLN A 319 -6.92 -26.18 3.46
C GLN A 319 -7.90 -26.25 2.29
N GLN A 320 -8.59 -25.15 1.94
CA GLN A 320 -9.54 -25.14 0.84
C GLN A 320 -8.81 -25.34 -0.49
N VAL A 321 -9.29 -26.31 -1.27
CA VAL A 321 -8.85 -26.53 -2.65
C VAL A 321 -9.35 -25.38 -3.51
N VAL A 322 -8.42 -24.68 -4.17
CA VAL A 322 -8.69 -23.54 -5.07
C VAL A 322 -8.67 -23.93 -6.55
N ALA A 323 -7.99 -25.03 -6.90
CA ALA A 323 -7.97 -25.61 -8.25
C ALA A 323 -7.47 -27.05 -8.21
N THR A 324 -7.36 -27.70 -9.37
CA THR A 324 -6.65 -28.96 -9.56
C THR A 324 -5.55 -28.78 -10.61
N ALA A 325 -4.31 -29.14 -10.30
CA ALA A 325 -3.22 -29.22 -11.25
C ALA A 325 -3.29 -30.55 -12.01
N ALA A 326 -3.52 -30.50 -13.32
CA ALA A 326 -3.58 -31.65 -14.21
C ALA A 326 -2.18 -32.25 -14.50
N SER A 327 -1.13 -31.47 -14.28
CA SER A 327 0.28 -31.87 -14.37
C SER A 327 1.09 -31.14 -13.29
N PRO A 328 2.25 -31.67 -12.85
CA PRO A 328 3.08 -30.98 -11.88
C PRO A 328 3.55 -29.60 -12.39
N LEU A 329 3.52 -28.60 -11.51
CA LEU A 329 4.04 -27.26 -11.75
C LEU A 329 5.41 -27.13 -11.11
N ASN A 330 6.46 -27.06 -11.91
CA ASN A 330 7.84 -27.13 -11.43
C ASN A 330 8.34 -25.77 -10.99
N GLY A 331 8.37 -25.50 -9.68
CA GLY A 331 8.94 -24.29 -9.08
C GLY A 331 10.30 -24.52 -8.43
N ALA A 332 10.98 -25.61 -8.76
CA ALA A 332 12.25 -25.97 -8.13
C ALA A 332 13.34 -24.93 -8.44
N ARG A 333 14.14 -24.60 -7.43
CA ARG A 333 15.12 -23.49 -7.46
C ARG A 333 16.08 -23.59 -8.64
N GLU A 334 16.58 -24.77 -8.91
CA GLU A 334 17.52 -25.08 -9.99
C GLU A 334 16.92 -24.96 -11.40
N VAL A 335 15.59 -24.94 -11.50
CA VAL A 335 14.84 -24.74 -12.74
C VAL A 335 14.50 -23.27 -12.89
N VAL A 336 13.74 -22.69 -11.94
CA VAL A 336 13.21 -21.32 -12.01
C VAL A 336 14.28 -20.25 -12.08
N ARG A 337 15.54 -20.55 -11.74
CA ARG A 337 16.64 -19.58 -11.78
C ARG A 337 17.57 -19.73 -12.98
N ARG A 338 17.24 -20.64 -13.92
CA ARG A 338 18.12 -20.99 -15.03
C ARG A 338 17.41 -21.25 -16.35
N ARG A 339 16.15 -21.67 -16.32
CA ARG A 339 15.42 -22.09 -17.52
C ARG A 339 13.92 -21.87 -17.33
N GLU A 340 13.16 -22.08 -18.40
CA GLU A 340 11.70 -22.04 -18.36
C GLU A 340 11.14 -23.00 -17.30
N SER A 341 10.10 -22.54 -16.59
CA SER A 341 9.41 -23.28 -15.55
C SER A 341 7.90 -23.19 -15.77
N THR A 342 7.19 -24.32 -15.62
CA THR A 342 5.73 -24.34 -15.71
C THR A 342 5.06 -23.54 -14.59
N MET A 343 5.60 -23.58 -13.37
CA MET A 343 5.09 -22.78 -12.26
C MET A 343 5.30 -21.27 -12.51
N ALA A 344 6.47 -20.89 -13.02
CA ALA A 344 6.75 -19.49 -13.31
C ALA A 344 5.96 -18.95 -14.51
N ASN A 345 5.70 -19.78 -15.53
CA ASN A 345 4.80 -19.43 -16.63
C ASN A 345 3.38 -19.14 -16.11
N VAL A 346 2.86 -19.96 -15.19
CA VAL A 346 1.56 -19.74 -14.54
C VAL A 346 1.54 -18.41 -13.78
N LEU A 347 2.58 -18.12 -13.01
CA LEU A 347 2.69 -16.86 -12.27
C LEU A 347 2.75 -15.64 -13.21
N ALA A 348 3.54 -15.71 -14.28
CA ALA A 348 3.63 -14.62 -15.25
C ALA A 348 2.30 -14.42 -16.01
N ASP A 349 1.59 -15.49 -16.33
CA ASP A 349 0.26 -15.41 -16.94
C ASP A 349 -0.79 -14.84 -15.98
N ALA A 350 -0.73 -15.24 -14.70
CA ALA A 350 -1.58 -14.70 -13.64
C ALA A 350 -1.34 -13.20 -13.46
N ALA A 351 -0.07 -12.78 -13.37
CA ALA A 351 0.31 -11.37 -13.26
C ALA A 351 -0.12 -10.55 -14.48
N LEU A 352 0.05 -11.09 -15.69
CA LEU A 352 -0.44 -10.44 -16.91
C LEU A 352 -1.95 -10.26 -16.84
N LEU A 353 -2.71 -11.32 -16.56
CA LEU A 353 -4.18 -11.29 -16.47
C LEU A 353 -4.66 -10.25 -15.44
N ALA A 354 -4.09 -10.27 -14.24
CA ALA A 354 -4.44 -9.34 -13.18
C ALA A 354 -4.13 -7.88 -13.55
N GLY A 355 -3.04 -7.64 -14.30
CA GLY A 355 -2.64 -6.32 -14.76
C GLY A 355 -3.38 -5.79 -16.00
N GLN A 356 -4.25 -6.57 -16.64
CA GLN A 356 -4.88 -6.18 -17.92
C GLN A 356 -5.72 -4.92 -17.81
N ASN A 357 -6.48 -4.75 -16.73
CA ASN A 357 -7.33 -3.56 -16.53
C ASN A 357 -6.49 -2.28 -16.37
N ALA A 358 -5.27 -2.41 -15.83
CA ALA A 358 -4.28 -1.34 -15.76
C ALA A 358 -3.48 -1.16 -17.07
N GLY A 359 -3.79 -1.95 -18.10
CA GLY A 359 -3.20 -1.90 -19.43
C GLY A 359 -1.91 -2.69 -19.61
N ALA A 360 -1.61 -3.65 -18.72
CA ALA A 360 -0.43 -4.51 -18.88
C ALA A 360 -0.47 -5.31 -20.20
N GLU A 361 0.65 -5.30 -20.92
CA GLU A 361 0.81 -5.97 -22.22
C GLU A 361 1.63 -7.27 -22.12
N LEU A 362 2.50 -7.34 -21.11
CA LEU A 362 3.35 -8.48 -20.79
C LEU A 362 3.64 -8.50 -19.29
N ALA A 363 4.09 -9.63 -18.76
CA ALA A 363 4.55 -9.72 -17.38
C ALA A 363 5.96 -10.32 -17.29
N LEU A 364 6.70 -9.86 -16.28
CA LEU A 364 8.02 -10.36 -15.90
C LEU A 364 7.97 -10.87 -14.46
N VAL A 365 8.49 -12.07 -14.21
CA VAL A 365 8.55 -12.67 -12.87
C VAL A 365 9.98 -13.14 -12.60
N ASN A 366 10.62 -12.63 -11.56
CA ASN A 366 11.95 -13.11 -11.17
C ASN A 366 11.86 -14.50 -10.51
N GLY A 367 12.74 -15.43 -10.90
CA GLY A 367 12.79 -16.79 -10.38
C GLY A 367 13.08 -16.87 -8.87
N GLY A 368 13.62 -15.81 -8.28
CA GLY A 368 13.75 -15.64 -6.83
C GLY A 368 12.41 -15.59 -6.11
N GLY A 369 11.40 -15.04 -6.77
CA GLY A 369 10.00 -14.93 -6.35
C GLY A 369 9.26 -16.26 -6.32
N VAL A 370 9.65 -17.26 -7.12
CA VAL A 370 9.01 -18.58 -7.16
C VAL A 370 9.63 -19.48 -6.10
N ARG A 371 8.84 -19.93 -5.12
CA ARG A 371 9.39 -20.57 -3.90
C ARG A 371 9.15 -22.06 -3.78
N ALA A 372 8.15 -22.60 -4.46
CA ALA A 372 7.81 -24.00 -4.39
C ALA A 372 7.22 -24.51 -5.71
N SER A 373 7.27 -25.83 -5.88
CA SER A 373 6.50 -26.56 -6.88
C SER A 373 5.09 -26.84 -6.36
N ILE A 374 4.19 -27.21 -7.26
CA ILE A 374 2.87 -27.78 -6.94
C ILE A 374 2.79 -29.15 -7.63
N ASP A 375 2.46 -30.18 -6.87
CA ASP A 375 2.29 -31.54 -7.41
C ASP A 375 1.00 -31.66 -8.23
N GLN A 376 0.91 -32.71 -9.05
CA GLN A 376 -0.34 -33.02 -9.73
C GLN A 376 -1.42 -33.39 -8.70
N GLY A 377 -2.61 -32.80 -8.83
CA GLY A 377 -3.73 -33.06 -7.93
C GLY A 377 -4.41 -31.79 -7.42
N PRO A 378 -5.21 -31.89 -6.35
CA PRO A 378 -5.83 -30.73 -5.71
C PRO A 378 -4.78 -29.72 -5.26
N VAL A 379 -5.03 -28.44 -5.54
CA VAL A 379 -4.18 -27.32 -5.12
C VAL A 379 -4.92 -26.51 -4.07
N THR A 380 -4.33 -26.38 -2.89
CA THR A 380 -4.88 -25.64 -1.75
C THR A 380 -4.42 -24.18 -1.73
N PHE A 381 -5.10 -23.35 -0.94
CA PHE A 381 -4.65 -21.98 -0.69
C PHE A 381 -3.27 -21.97 0.01
N GLU A 382 -3.03 -22.89 0.94
CA GLU A 382 -1.73 -23.02 1.63
C GLU A 382 -0.56 -23.29 0.65
N GLU A 383 -0.80 -24.11 -0.38
CA GLU A 383 0.20 -24.32 -1.43
C GLU A 383 0.47 -23.03 -2.21
N ALA A 384 -0.56 -22.22 -2.52
CA ALA A 384 -0.37 -20.92 -3.17
C ALA A 384 0.47 -19.96 -2.32
N ILE A 385 0.23 -19.89 -0.99
CA ILE A 385 1.08 -19.14 -0.05
C ILE A 385 2.52 -19.67 -0.08
N THR A 386 2.69 -21.00 -0.08
CA THR A 386 4.01 -21.61 -0.12
C THR A 386 4.79 -21.24 -1.38
N VAL A 387 4.10 -21.03 -2.51
CA VAL A 387 4.69 -20.58 -3.77
C VAL A 387 5.03 -19.08 -3.77
N GLN A 388 4.16 -18.22 -3.21
CA GLN A 388 4.35 -16.76 -3.09
C GLN A 388 4.27 -16.31 -1.61
N PRO A 389 5.31 -16.53 -0.79
CA PRO A 389 5.25 -16.31 0.66
C PRO A 389 5.68 -14.91 1.11
N PHE A 390 6.02 -14.02 0.16
CA PHE A 390 6.63 -12.73 0.49
C PHE A 390 5.62 -11.63 0.76
N GLY A 391 4.39 -11.78 0.27
CA GLY A 391 3.40 -10.70 0.28
C GLY A 391 3.83 -9.54 -0.61
N ASN A 392 4.51 -9.80 -1.74
CA ASN A 392 4.76 -8.72 -2.69
C ASN A 392 3.43 -8.28 -3.31
N THR A 393 3.39 -7.06 -3.84
CA THR A 393 2.24 -6.56 -4.60
C THR A 393 2.54 -6.56 -6.09
N LEU A 394 1.49 -6.69 -6.91
CA LEU A 394 1.55 -6.50 -8.35
C LEU A 394 1.76 -5.01 -8.65
N THR A 395 2.73 -4.70 -9.51
CA THR A 395 3.07 -3.34 -9.93
C THR A 395 3.12 -3.32 -11.45
N ILE A 396 2.52 -2.28 -12.05
CA ILE A 396 2.62 -2.05 -13.50
C ILE A 396 3.67 -0.98 -13.75
N ILE A 397 4.76 -1.34 -14.43
CA ILE A 397 5.84 -0.42 -14.78
C ILE A 397 5.86 -0.17 -16.29
N THR A 398 6.16 1.07 -16.70
CA THR A 398 6.30 1.42 -18.12
C THR A 398 7.75 1.36 -18.53
N LEU A 399 8.12 0.42 -19.39
CA LEU A 399 9.49 0.19 -19.86
C LEU A 399 9.58 0.33 -21.37
N THR A 400 10.68 0.87 -21.88
CA THR A 400 11.00 0.77 -23.31
C THR A 400 11.43 -0.65 -23.66
N GLY A 401 11.32 -1.05 -24.94
CA GLY A 401 11.82 -2.34 -25.39
C GLY A 401 13.31 -2.53 -25.08
N ALA A 402 14.10 -1.46 -25.16
CA ALA A 402 15.52 -1.47 -24.78
C ALA A 402 15.71 -1.77 -23.28
N GLN A 403 14.88 -1.20 -22.39
CA GLN A 403 14.92 -1.50 -20.96
C GLN A 403 14.51 -2.94 -20.66
N ILE A 404 13.52 -3.48 -21.37
CA ILE A 404 13.10 -4.90 -21.24
C ILE A 404 14.26 -5.82 -21.67
N LYS A 405 14.91 -5.56 -22.81
CA LYS A 405 16.09 -6.33 -23.25
C LYS A 405 17.24 -6.24 -22.23
N ALA A 406 17.51 -5.06 -21.69
CA ALA A 406 18.52 -4.88 -20.65
C ALA A 406 18.18 -5.66 -19.36
N ALA A 407 16.91 -5.74 -18.97
CA ALA A 407 16.47 -6.53 -17.83
C ALA A 407 16.64 -8.04 -18.07
N LEU A 408 16.33 -8.52 -19.28
CA LEU A 408 16.57 -9.92 -19.67
C LEU A 408 18.08 -10.25 -19.66
N GLU A 409 18.92 -9.35 -20.18
CA GLU A 409 20.39 -9.47 -20.12
C GLU A 409 20.90 -9.55 -18.69
N HIS A 410 20.42 -8.67 -17.82
CA HIS A 410 20.72 -8.72 -16.39
C HIS A 410 20.29 -10.07 -15.80
N GLY A 411 19.08 -10.53 -16.09
CA GLY A 411 18.56 -11.79 -15.55
C GLY A 411 19.40 -13.01 -15.91
N VAL A 412 19.96 -13.07 -17.12
CA VAL A 412 20.83 -14.17 -17.57
C VAL A 412 22.31 -13.95 -17.30
N ALA A 413 22.73 -12.78 -16.82
CA ALA A 413 24.15 -12.46 -16.57
C ALA A 413 24.82 -13.41 -15.57
N THR A 414 24.08 -13.83 -14.54
CA THR A 414 24.57 -14.70 -13.45
C THR A 414 23.97 -16.12 -13.51
N TRP A 415 23.69 -16.61 -14.71
CA TRP A 415 23.02 -17.90 -14.93
C TRP A 415 23.72 -19.10 -14.25
N ASP A 416 25.05 -19.08 -14.19
CA ASP A 416 25.90 -20.08 -13.53
C ASP A 416 25.84 -20.01 -11.99
N GLN A 417 25.41 -18.87 -11.42
CA GLN A 417 25.36 -18.63 -9.96
C GLN A 417 24.01 -18.98 -9.32
N ASN A 418 23.00 -19.39 -10.10
CA ASN A 418 21.67 -19.79 -9.60
C ASN A 418 21.00 -18.69 -8.73
N LYS A 419 21.13 -17.43 -9.15
CA LYS A 419 20.55 -16.24 -8.49
C LYS A 419 19.08 -16.02 -8.86
N GLY A 420 18.35 -15.28 -8.02
CA GLY A 420 16.92 -15.04 -8.17
C GLY A 420 16.54 -14.17 -9.38
N GLN A 421 17.48 -13.40 -9.91
CA GLN A 421 17.27 -12.41 -10.97
C GLN A 421 16.88 -12.98 -12.34
N PHE A 422 16.90 -14.30 -12.56
CA PHE A 422 16.46 -14.89 -13.83
C PHE A 422 14.97 -14.58 -14.08
N LEU A 423 14.61 -14.00 -15.23
CA LEU A 423 13.24 -13.57 -15.51
C LEU A 423 12.45 -14.61 -16.32
N HIS A 424 11.24 -14.88 -15.87
CA HIS A 424 10.20 -15.56 -16.62
C HIS A 424 9.26 -14.55 -17.26
N VAL A 425 8.63 -14.96 -18.37
CA VAL A 425 7.80 -14.09 -19.20
C VAL A 425 6.40 -14.68 -19.38
N SER A 426 5.39 -13.81 -19.44
CA SER A 426 4.00 -14.21 -19.69
C SER A 426 3.78 -14.71 -21.12
N ARG A 427 2.63 -15.33 -21.36
CA ARG A 427 2.20 -15.73 -22.70
C ARG A 427 2.31 -14.57 -23.68
N GLY A 428 2.60 -14.91 -24.93
CA GLY A 428 2.84 -13.94 -26.00
C GLY A 428 4.28 -13.44 -26.06
N MET A 429 5.04 -13.47 -24.96
CA MET A 429 6.46 -13.10 -24.96
C MET A 429 7.36 -14.34 -25.01
N SER A 430 8.48 -14.24 -25.72
CA SER A 430 9.55 -15.22 -25.67
C SER A 430 10.92 -14.58 -25.86
N TYR A 431 11.97 -15.21 -25.33
CA TYR A 431 13.34 -14.80 -25.59
C TYR A 431 14.30 -15.98 -25.68
N SER A 432 15.40 -15.79 -26.41
CA SER A 432 16.52 -16.72 -26.47
C SER A 432 17.80 -16.08 -25.98
N PHE A 433 18.70 -16.88 -25.40
CA PHE A 433 20.01 -16.40 -24.99
C PHE A 433 21.12 -17.44 -25.20
N ASP A 434 22.32 -16.97 -25.52
CA ASP A 434 23.50 -17.76 -25.85
C ASP A 434 24.54 -17.70 -24.72
N LEU A 435 24.77 -18.84 -24.07
CA LEU A 435 25.69 -18.92 -22.94
C LEU A 435 27.17 -18.89 -23.32
N SER A 436 27.51 -19.04 -24.62
CA SER A 436 28.88 -18.83 -25.09
C SER A 436 29.26 -17.34 -25.18
N LYS A 437 28.28 -16.43 -25.12
CA LYS A 437 28.49 -14.98 -25.15
C LYS A 437 28.78 -14.42 -23.75
N PRO A 438 29.56 -13.32 -23.66
CA PRO A 438 29.79 -12.64 -22.39
C PRO A 438 28.48 -12.10 -21.81
N ALA A 439 28.41 -12.06 -20.47
CA ALA A 439 27.27 -11.44 -19.77
C ALA A 439 27.06 -9.99 -20.23
N GLY A 440 25.80 -9.59 -20.43
CA GLY A 440 25.43 -8.31 -21.04
C GLY A 440 25.33 -8.34 -22.56
N SER A 441 25.59 -9.47 -23.21
CA SER A 441 25.35 -9.69 -24.64
C SER A 441 24.88 -11.11 -24.94
N ARG A 442 24.20 -11.74 -23.98
CA ARG A 442 23.71 -13.13 -24.10
C ARG A 442 22.38 -13.23 -24.81
N VAL A 443 21.47 -12.27 -24.63
CA VAL A 443 20.13 -12.29 -25.22
C VAL A 443 20.24 -12.11 -26.73
N THR A 444 19.74 -13.10 -27.48
CA THR A 444 19.88 -13.16 -28.95
C THR A 444 18.61 -12.79 -29.69
N ALA A 445 17.44 -13.03 -29.09
CA ALA A 445 16.16 -12.62 -29.64
C ALA A 445 15.16 -12.37 -28.51
N VAL A 446 14.28 -11.39 -28.69
CA VAL A 446 13.13 -11.12 -27.83
C VAL A 446 11.94 -10.83 -28.72
N THR A 447 10.84 -11.54 -28.53
CA THR A 447 9.61 -11.34 -29.30
C THR A 447 8.42 -11.14 -28.38
N LEU A 448 7.45 -10.36 -28.85
CA LEU A 448 6.13 -10.18 -28.26
C LEU A 448 5.09 -10.41 -29.36
N ASN A 449 4.15 -11.32 -29.13
CA ASN A 449 3.15 -11.79 -30.09
C ASN A 449 3.76 -12.20 -31.44
N GLY A 450 4.92 -12.85 -31.39
CA GLY A 450 5.66 -13.33 -32.57
C GLY A 450 6.42 -12.24 -33.35
N GLN A 451 6.36 -10.97 -32.92
CA GLN A 451 7.11 -9.88 -33.53
C GLN A 451 8.33 -9.51 -32.69
N PRO A 452 9.47 -9.15 -33.31
CA PRO A 452 10.62 -8.61 -32.58
C PRO A 452 10.22 -7.41 -31.70
N LEU A 453 10.75 -7.38 -30.47
CA LEU A 453 10.49 -6.26 -29.57
C LEU A 453 11.13 -4.97 -30.12
N ASP A 454 10.31 -3.94 -30.32
CA ASP A 454 10.75 -2.60 -30.71
C ASP A 454 11.40 -1.88 -29.52
N ASP A 455 12.66 -1.46 -29.69
CA ASP A 455 13.48 -0.84 -28.66
C ASP A 455 12.97 0.52 -28.19
N ALA A 456 12.36 1.30 -29.08
CA ALA A 456 11.91 2.66 -28.79
C ALA A 456 10.49 2.70 -28.24
N ARG A 457 9.69 1.66 -28.50
CA ARG A 457 8.31 1.55 -28.00
C ARG A 457 8.31 1.36 -26.47
N SER A 458 7.41 2.05 -25.79
CA SER A 458 7.07 1.81 -24.38
C SER A 458 5.99 0.74 -24.25
N TYR A 459 6.15 -0.12 -23.25
CA TYR A 459 5.24 -1.21 -22.91
C TYR A 459 4.88 -1.12 -21.44
N LYS A 460 3.62 -1.37 -21.10
CA LYS A 460 3.19 -1.57 -19.72
C LYS A 460 3.46 -3.01 -19.31
N VAL A 461 4.27 -3.19 -18.26
CA VAL A 461 4.79 -4.48 -17.81
C VAL A 461 4.30 -4.77 -16.40
N ALA A 462 3.60 -5.87 -16.22
CA ALA A 462 3.23 -6.39 -14.91
C ALA A 462 4.43 -7.09 -14.25
N THR A 463 4.75 -6.73 -13.01
CA THR A 463 5.80 -7.38 -12.21
C THR A 463 5.45 -7.28 -10.72
N ASN A 464 6.33 -7.70 -9.82
CA ASN A 464 6.18 -7.45 -8.38
C ASN A 464 6.88 -6.16 -7.92
N ASN A 465 6.40 -5.55 -6.84
CA ASN A 465 6.96 -4.32 -6.26
C ASN A 465 8.44 -4.45 -5.87
N PHE A 466 8.90 -5.62 -5.42
CA PHE A 466 10.31 -5.89 -5.13
C PHE A 466 11.22 -5.61 -6.33
N THR A 467 10.91 -6.16 -7.49
CA THR A 467 11.70 -5.93 -8.72
C THR A 467 11.44 -4.53 -9.29
N ALA A 468 10.21 -4.02 -9.22
CA ALA A 468 9.89 -2.65 -9.65
C ALA A 468 10.72 -1.60 -8.89
N ALA A 469 10.96 -1.81 -7.60
CA ALA A 469 11.84 -1.00 -6.76
C ALA A 469 13.36 -1.25 -7.01
N GLY A 470 13.70 -2.09 -7.99
CA GLY A 470 15.08 -2.44 -8.36
C GLY A 470 15.73 -3.52 -7.50
N GLY A 471 14.92 -4.31 -6.77
CA GLY A 471 15.35 -5.57 -6.14
C GLY A 471 15.99 -6.53 -7.16
N ASP A 472 16.77 -7.50 -6.67
CA ASP A 472 17.57 -8.41 -7.51
C ASP A 472 18.53 -7.70 -8.50
N GLY A 473 18.76 -6.39 -8.35
CA GLY A 473 19.64 -5.59 -9.20
C GLY A 473 18.97 -5.01 -10.45
N PHE A 474 17.64 -5.02 -10.55
CA PHE A 474 16.89 -4.41 -11.66
C PHE A 474 16.87 -2.87 -11.59
N THR A 475 18.06 -2.25 -11.57
CA THR A 475 18.20 -0.78 -11.44
C THR A 475 17.51 -0.01 -12.55
N MET A 476 17.34 -0.62 -13.73
CA MET A 476 16.62 -0.03 -14.86
C MET A 476 15.10 0.11 -14.63
N PHE A 477 14.53 -0.51 -13.58
CA PHE A 477 13.10 -0.37 -13.24
C PHE A 477 12.82 0.78 -12.29
N LYS A 478 13.82 1.23 -11.51
CA LYS A 478 13.61 2.18 -10.40
C LYS A 478 12.96 3.51 -10.81
N GLU A 479 13.37 4.04 -11.95
CA GLU A 479 12.91 5.33 -12.48
C GLU A 479 11.77 5.17 -13.49
N ALA A 480 11.31 3.94 -13.73
CA ALA A 480 10.20 3.70 -14.65
C ALA A 480 8.90 4.27 -14.05
N PRO A 481 8.04 4.93 -14.84
CA PRO A 481 6.70 5.27 -14.41
C PRO A 481 5.98 4.01 -13.93
N LYS A 482 5.40 4.07 -12.73
CA LYS A 482 4.82 2.92 -12.05
C LYS A 482 3.42 3.23 -11.55
N LEU A 483 2.59 2.19 -11.59
CA LEU A 483 1.29 2.13 -10.96
C LEU A 483 1.33 0.98 -9.97
N GLU A 484 1.32 1.30 -8.69
CA GLU A 484 1.28 0.31 -7.60
C GLU A 484 -0.16 -0.16 -7.45
N THR A 485 -0.42 -1.45 -7.67
CA THR A 485 -1.80 -1.95 -7.64
C THR A 485 -2.26 -2.36 -6.25
N GLY A 486 -1.33 -2.59 -5.32
CA GLY A 486 -1.57 -3.14 -3.98
C GLY A 486 -2.09 -4.58 -3.95
N ILE A 487 -2.44 -5.18 -5.09
CA ILE A 487 -2.92 -6.57 -5.19
C ILE A 487 -1.79 -7.53 -4.82
N LEU A 488 -1.99 -8.41 -3.85
CA LEU A 488 -0.98 -9.38 -3.44
C LEU A 488 -0.67 -10.44 -4.50
N ASP A 489 0.60 -10.83 -4.58
CA ASP A 489 1.11 -11.90 -5.42
C ASP A 489 0.39 -13.25 -5.19
N VAL A 490 0.09 -13.61 -3.94
CA VAL A 490 -0.69 -14.81 -3.61
C VAL A 490 -2.13 -14.72 -4.11
N ASP A 491 -2.77 -13.55 -4.03
CA ASP A 491 -4.15 -13.35 -4.51
C ASP A 491 -4.20 -13.38 -6.03
N VAL A 492 -3.20 -12.82 -6.71
CA VAL A 492 -3.01 -12.96 -8.17
C VAL A 492 -3.01 -14.44 -8.57
N LEU A 493 -2.20 -15.27 -7.88
CA LEU A 493 -2.15 -16.71 -8.15
C LEU A 493 -3.47 -17.41 -7.84
N VAL A 494 -4.06 -17.18 -6.67
CA VAL A 494 -5.29 -17.85 -6.24
C VAL A 494 -6.48 -17.50 -7.15
N ASN A 495 -6.61 -16.23 -7.54
CA ASN A 495 -7.66 -15.81 -8.47
C ASN A 495 -7.49 -16.45 -9.84
N TYR A 496 -6.25 -16.53 -10.34
CA TYR A 496 -5.95 -17.25 -11.58
C TYR A 496 -6.28 -18.75 -11.48
N LEU A 497 -5.94 -19.40 -10.36
CA LEU A 497 -6.27 -20.81 -10.12
C LEU A 497 -7.80 -21.05 -10.07
N LYS A 498 -8.55 -20.19 -9.36
CA LYS A 498 -10.02 -20.28 -9.31
C LYS A 498 -10.68 -20.07 -10.69
N ALA A 499 -10.13 -19.17 -11.51
CA ALA A 499 -10.59 -18.96 -12.87
C ALA A 499 -10.23 -20.13 -13.82
N ASN A 500 -9.26 -20.95 -13.44
CA ASN A 500 -8.79 -22.12 -14.18
C ASN A 500 -8.86 -23.38 -13.31
N PRO A 501 -10.08 -23.86 -12.97
CA PRO A 501 -10.29 -24.88 -11.94
C PRO A 501 -9.58 -26.21 -12.23
N THR A 502 -9.23 -26.48 -13.49
CA THR A 502 -8.28 -27.53 -13.87
C THR A 502 -7.15 -26.89 -14.68
N LEU A 503 -5.98 -26.75 -14.06
CA LEU A 503 -4.83 -26.11 -14.65
C LEU A 503 -3.89 -27.16 -15.24
N SER A 504 -3.64 -27.09 -16.54
CA SER A 504 -2.56 -27.84 -17.19
C SER A 504 -1.53 -26.86 -17.71
N ALA A 505 -0.28 -27.04 -17.31
CA ALA A 505 0.84 -26.25 -17.80
C ALA A 505 1.94 -27.18 -18.30
N GLN A 506 2.52 -26.83 -19.44
CA GLN A 506 3.66 -27.49 -20.05
C GLN A 506 4.69 -26.43 -20.44
N PRO A 507 5.97 -26.78 -20.62
CA PRO A 507 6.93 -25.87 -21.23
C PRO A 507 6.44 -25.45 -22.62
N GLU A 508 6.43 -24.15 -22.90
CA GLU A 508 5.91 -23.57 -24.14
C GLU A 508 7.03 -23.07 -25.06
N GLY A 509 8.28 -23.15 -24.61
CA GLY A 509 9.42 -22.59 -25.34
C GLY A 509 9.50 -21.07 -25.21
N ARG A 510 8.97 -20.50 -24.12
CA ARG A 510 9.07 -19.05 -23.84
C ARG A 510 10.52 -18.63 -23.62
N ILE A 511 11.37 -19.54 -23.16
CA ILE A 511 12.78 -19.27 -22.89
C ILE A 511 13.67 -20.34 -23.54
N VAL A 512 14.51 -19.93 -24.49
CA VAL A 512 15.38 -20.85 -25.24
C VAL A 512 16.85 -20.60 -24.89
N ILE A 513 17.53 -21.64 -24.43
CA ILE A 513 18.97 -21.60 -24.10
C ILE A 513 19.78 -22.13 -25.28
N GLN A 514 20.70 -21.33 -25.79
CA GLN A 514 21.64 -21.67 -26.85
C GLN A 514 23.01 -21.95 -26.25
N ASN A 515 23.72 -22.94 -26.79
CA ASN A 515 25.06 -23.34 -26.37
C ASN A 515 25.17 -23.58 -24.84
N GLU A 516 24.17 -24.26 -24.26
CA GLU A 516 24.22 -24.63 -22.85
C GLU A 516 25.41 -25.56 -22.59
N PRO A 517 26.32 -25.25 -21.64
CA PRO A 517 27.44 -26.12 -21.33
C PRO A 517 26.92 -27.48 -20.85
N THR A 518 27.32 -28.55 -21.52
CA THR A 518 27.14 -29.92 -21.01
C THR A 518 27.94 -30.06 -19.71
N LYS A 519 27.25 -30.44 -18.64
CA LYS A 519 27.87 -30.75 -17.34
C LYS A 519 28.89 -31.87 -17.43
#